data_AF-A0A0Q5WX59-F1
#
_entry.id   AF-A0A0Q5WX59-F1
#
_cell.length_a   1.000
_cell.length_b   1.000
_cell.length_c   1.000
_cell.angle_alpha   90.00
_cell.angle_beta   90.00
_cell.angle_gamma   90.00
#
_symmetry.space_group_name_H-M   'P 1'
#
loop_
_entity.id
_entity.type
_entity.pdbx_description
1 polymer ?
#
loop_
_entity_poly.entity_id
_entity_poly.type
_entity_poly.pdbx_seq_one_letter_code
_entity_poly.pdbx_strand_id
1 'polypeptide(L)' 'MSMMIGSLKRRNEALQNECDTLAGAIDNLSFRVQEAYELLQKYEPAWVAEKMGFAPPAGETADTPAAAPATNT' A
#
# COMPACT_ATOMS: atom_id res chain seq x y z
N MET A 1 42.72 22.37 -13.48
CA MET A 1 41.37 22.32 -14.11
C MET A 1 40.93 20.89 -14.47
N SER A 2 41.78 20.09 -15.15
CA SER A 2 41.48 18.68 -15.53
C SER A 2 41.08 17.75 -14.37
N MET A 3 41.79 17.78 -13.22
CA MET A 3 41.45 16.95 -12.05
C MET A 3 40.06 17.25 -11.46
N MET A 4 39.64 18.53 -11.49
CA MET A 4 38.35 18.94 -10.93
C MET A 4 37.19 18.46 -11.80
N ILE A 5 37.35 18.53 -13.13
CA ILE A 5 36.38 18.00 -14.10
C ILE A 5 36.23 16.48 -13.91
N GLY A 6 37.33 15.75 -13.77
CA GLY A 6 37.30 14.30 -13.51
C GLY A 6 36.63 13.94 -12.19
N SER A 7 36.83 14.73 -11.13
CA SER A 7 36.15 14.53 -9.84
C SER A 7 34.65 14.81 -9.92
N LEU A 8 34.24 15.85 -10.64
CA LEU A 8 32.83 16.19 -10.82
C LEU A 8 32.10 15.11 -11.64
N LYS A 9 32.74 14.59 -12.69
CA LYS A 9 32.18 13.50 -13.50
C LYS A 9 31.89 12.25 -12.66
N ARG A 10 32.85 11.79 -11.86
CA ARG A 10 32.66 10.62 -10.97
C ARG A 10 31.54 10.82 -9.94
N ARG A 11 31.43 12.03 -9.38
CA ARG A 11 30.34 12.35 -8.44
C ARG A 11 28.98 12.38 -9.14
N ASN A 12 28.93 12.86 -10.38
CA ASN A 12 27.71 12.86 -11.17
C ASN A 12 27.26 11.42 -11.50
N GLU A 13 28.19 10.56 -11.91
CA GLU A 13 27.93 9.13 -12.15
C GLU A 13 27.46 8.42 -10.87
N ALA A 14 28.06 8.71 -9.71
CA ALA A 14 27.63 8.17 -8.43
C ALA A 14 26.19 8.61 -8.07
N LEU A 15 25.87 9.89 -8.24
CA LEU A 15 24.53 10.42 -8.01
C LEU A 15 23.48 9.80 -8.96
N GLN A 16 23.84 9.59 -10.23
CA GLN A 16 22.95 8.92 -11.18
C GLN A 16 22.63 7.49 -10.71
N ASN A 17 23.64 6.72 -10.29
CA ASN A 17 23.43 5.37 -9.76
C ASN A 17 22.58 5.35 -8.48
N GLU A 18 22.76 6.33 -7.59
CA GLU A 18 21.94 6.48 -6.39
C GLU A 18 20.48 6.79 -6.75
N CYS A 19 20.23 7.67 -7.71
CA CYS A 19 18.90 7.98 -8.21
C CYS A 19 18.23 6.74 -8.84
N ASP A 20 18.95 5.97 -9.66
CA ASP A 20 18.41 4.76 -10.29
C ASP A 20 18.05 3.70 -9.24
N THR A 21 18.90 3.55 -8.22
CA THR A 21 18.65 2.64 -7.09
C THR A 21 17.40 3.07 -6.30
N LEU A 22 17.27 4.37 -6.03
CA LEU A 22 16.12 4.93 -5.31
C LEU A 22 14.83 4.76 -6.12
N ALA A 23 14.87 5.02 -7.42
CA ALA A 23 13.72 4.81 -8.31
C ALA A 23 13.23 3.36 -8.25
N GLY A 24 14.13 2.39 -8.40
CA GLY A 24 13.79 0.97 -8.31
C GLY A 24 13.22 0.56 -6.94
N ALA A 25 13.73 1.16 -5.85
CA ALA A 25 13.20 0.91 -4.51
C ALA A 25 11.78 1.47 -4.32
N ILE A 26 11.50 2.66 -4.88
CA ILE A 26 10.16 3.28 -4.85
C ILE A 26 9.17 2.46 -5.66
N ASP A 27 9.55 1.96 -6.83
CA ASP A 27 8.70 1.10 -7.65
C ASP A 27 8.35 -0.19 -6.90
N ASN A 28 9.34 -0.81 -6.24
CA ASN A 28 9.11 -2.01 -5.44
C ASN A 28 8.20 -1.74 -4.24
N LEU A 29 8.40 -0.62 -3.55
CA LEU A 29 7.56 -0.23 -2.43
C LEU A 29 6.12 0.01 -2.87
N SER A 30 5.93 0.71 -4.00
CA SER A 30 4.61 0.98 -4.57
C SER A 30 3.85 -0.31 -4.88
N PHE A 31 4.54 -1.29 -5.47
CA PHE A 31 3.98 -2.62 -5.72
C PHE A 31 3.55 -3.34 -4.43
N ARG A 32 4.42 -3.38 -3.41
CA ARG A 32 4.11 -4.03 -2.13
C ARG A 32 2.95 -3.37 -1.38
N VAL A 33 2.86 -2.04 -1.44
CA VAL A 33 1.75 -1.29 -0.83
C VAL A 33 0.44 -1.63 -1.52
N GLN A 34 0.44 -1.73 -2.85
CA GLN A 34 -0.73 -2.14 -3.62
C GLN A 34 -1.17 -3.57 -3.26
N GLU A 35 -0.25 -4.53 -3.19
CA GLU A 35 -0.56 -5.91 -2.77
C GLU A 35 -1.15 -5.97 -1.35
N ALA A 36 -0.55 -5.23 -0.41
CA ALA A 36 -1.04 -5.15 0.96
C ALA A 36 -2.46 -4.55 1.03
N TYR A 37 -2.72 -3.51 0.22
CA TYR A 37 -4.03 -2.90 0.12
C TYR A 37 -5.07 -3.86 -0.45
N GLU A 38 -4.76 -4.59 -1.52
CA GLU A 38 -5.65 -5.59 -2.13
C GLU A 38 -5.96 -6.73 -1.15
N LEU A 39 -4.97 -7.18 -0.39
CA LEU A 39 -5.14 -8.18 0.65
C LEU A 39 -6.08 -7.68 1.75
N LEU A 40 -5.87 -6.45 2.21
CA LEU A 40 -6.68 -5.83 3.25
C LEU A 40 -8.11 -5.59 2.77
N GLN A 41 -8.30 -5.16 1.53
CA GLN A 41 -9.63 -5.00 0.92
C GLN A 41 -10.37 -6.34 0.83
N LYS A 42 -9.66 -7.44 0.58
CA LYS A 42 -10.25 -8.78 0.52
C LYS A 42 -10.75 -9.28 1.88
N TYR A 43 -10.01 -9.03 2.96
CA TYR A 43 -10.35 -9.56 4.30
C TYR A 43 -11.17 -8.58 5.15
N GLU A 44 -10.96 -7.27 5.00
CA GLU A 44 -11.62 -6.22 5.78
C GLU A 44 -12.17 -5.08 4.89
N PRO A 45 -13.08 -5.36 3.94
CA PRO A 45 -13.57 -4.38 2.97
C PRO A 45 -14.27 -3.18 3.63
N ALA A 46 -15.02 -3.40 4.71
CA ALA A 46 -15.74 -2.34 5.42
C ALA A 46 -14.79 -1.35 6.11
N TRP A 47 -13.69 -1.86 6.69
CA TRP A 47 -12.66 -1.02 7.31
C TRP A 47 -11.94 -0.17 6.26
N VAL A 48 -11.59 -0.78 5.13
CA VAL A 48 -10.96 -0.06 4.00
C VAL A 48 -11.89 1.03 3.47
N ALA A 49 -13.17 0.73 3.29
CA ALA A 49 -14.17 1.69 2.81
C ALA A 49 -14.30 2.90 3.76
N GLU A 50 -14.36 2.68 5.07
CA GLU A 50 -14.36 3.74 6.08
C GLU A 50 -13.09 4.61 6.00
N LYS A 51 -11.90 3.99 5.95
CA LYS A 51 -10.62 4.72 5.98
C LYS A 51 -10.29 5.45 4.68
N MET A 52 -10.72 4.92 3.54
CA MET A 52 -10.53 5.56 2.23
C MET A 52 -11.60 6.62 1.93
N GLY A 53 -12.52 6.89 2.87
CA GLY A 53 -13.59 7.88 2.71
C GLY A 53 -14.67 7.46 1.72
N PHE A 54 -14.65 6.21 1.27
CA PHE A 54 -15.72 5.58 0.51
C PHE A 54 -16.71 5.00 1.52
N ALA A 55 -17.47 5.84 2.22
CA ALA A 55 -18.57 5.33 3.03
C ALA A 55 -19.50 4.49 2.13
N PRO A 56 -19.71 3.18 2.41
CA PRO A 56 -20.74 2.44 1.69
C PRO A 56 -22.08 3.13 1.96
N PRO A 57 -23.03 3.13 1.01
CA PRO A 57 -24.39 3.57 1.30
C PRO A 57 -24.87 2.79 2.53
N ALA A 58 -25.28 3.53 3.57
CA ALA A 58 -25.67 2.95 4.84
C ALA A 58 -26.79 1.92 4.60
N GLY A 59 -26.48 0.64 4.83
CA GLY A 59 -27.50 -0.41 4.83
C GLY A 59 -27.12 -1.68 4.09
N GLU A 60 -26.03 -2.33 4.47
CA GLU A 60 -25.94 -3.80 4.39
C GLU A 60 -25.33 -4.26 5.71
N THR A 61 -26.21 -4.37 6.72
CA THR A 61 -25.92 -5.19 7.89
C THR A 61 -25.59 -6.58 7.39
N ALA A 62 -24.33 -7.00 7.54
CA ALA A 62 -23.93 -8.38 7.37
C ALA A 62 -24.88 -9.26 8.17
N ASP A 63 -25.55 -10.20 7.48
CA ASP A 63 -26.42 -11.21 8.06
C ASP A 63 -25.73 -11.86 9.25
N THR A 64 -26.15 -11.46 10.45
CA THR A 64 -25.85 -12.21 11.67
C THR A 64 -26.72 -13.46 11.60
N PRO A 65 -26.18 -14.69 11.63
CA PRO A 65 -27.03 -15.86 11.66
C PRO A 65 -27.81 -15.81 12.99
N ALA A 66 -29.13 -15.66 12.88
CA ALA A 66 -30.04 -15.61 14.00
C ALA A 66 -29.82 -16.85 14.90
N ALA A 67 -29.41 -16.60 16.14
CA ALA A 67 -29.39 -17.63 17.16
C ALA A 67 -30.80 -18.22 17.29
N ALA A 68 -30.93 -19.52 17.03
CA ALA A 68 -32.19 -20.24 17.22
C ALA A 68 -32.68 -20.09 18.67
N PRO A 69 -33.99 -19.93 18.92
CA PRO A 69 -34.50 -19.83 20.28
C PRO A 69 -34.31 -21.16 21.02
N ALA A 70 -33.60 -21.10 22.16
CA ALA A 70 -33.47 -22.21 23.08
C ALA A 70 -34.86 -22.64 23.57
N THR A 71 -35.24 -23.87 23.24
CA THR A 71 -36.41 -24.55 23.81
C THR A 71 -36.01 -25.03 25.20
N ASN A 72 -36.42 -24.32 26.25
CA ASN A 72 -36.35 -24.83 27.61
C ASN A 72 -37.31 -26.01 27.75
N THR A 73 -36.77 -27.13 28.24
CA THR A 73 -37.49 -28.34 28.65
C THR A 73 -37.86 -28.23 30.12
#